data_AF-A0A1H3WPS5-F1
#
_entry.id   AF-A0A1H3WPS5-F1
#
_cell.length_a   1.000
_cell.length_b   1.000
_cell.length_c   1.000
_cell.angle_alpha   90.00
_cell.angle_beta   90.00
_cell.angle_gamma   90.00
#
_symmetry.space_group_name_H-M   'P 1'
#
loop_
_entity.id
_entity.type
_entity.pdbx_description
1 polymer ?
#
loop_
_entity_poly.entity_id
_entity_poly.type
_entity_poly.pdbx_seq_one_letter_code
_entity_poly.pdbx_strand_id
1 'polypeptide(L)' 'MVRTDLSDILYDDLKKLGGCANIVDVCKYMWKHHEKELRDSGNLFYTWQYDIRWAATELRKTKKMKDTKDSPRGIWELK' A
#
# COMPACT_ATOMS: atom_id res chain seq x y z
N MET A 1 8.24 1.09 11.77
CA MET A 1 8.00 0.81 10.33
C MET A 1 9.11 1.44 9.51
N VAL A 2 9.61 0.74 8.50
CA VAL A 2 10.56 1.26 7.51
C VAL A 2 10.03 1.04 6.08
N ARG A 3 10.64 1.69 5.09
CA ARG A 3 10.16 1.69 3.68
C ARG A 3 10.03 0.29 3.08
N THR A 4 10.91 -0.62 3.46
CA THR A 4 10.88 -2.02 2.98
C THR A 4 9.64 -2.77 3.46
N ASP A 5 9.10 -2.41 4.63
CA ASP A 5 7.93 -3.07 5.23
C ASP A 5 6.63 -2.73 4.47
N LEU A 6 6.60 -1.57 3.79
CA LEU A 6 5.39 -1.04 3.16
C LEU A 6 4.82 -1.97 2.08
N SER A 7 5.65 -2.75 1.39
CA SER A 7 5.18 -3.67 0.35
C SER A 7 4.38 -4.82 0.94
N ASP A 8 4.87 -5.41 2.02
CA ASP A 8 4.18 -6.51 2.70
C ASP A 8 2.94 -5.99 3.44
N ILE A 9 3.04 -4.83 4.11
CA ILE A 9 1.89 -4.19 4.76
C ILE A 9 0.80 -3.85 3.73
N LEU A 10 1.17 -3.27 2.58
CA LEU A 10 0.23 -2.96 1.51
C LEU A 10 -0.47 -4.21 0.98
N TYR A 11 0.27 -5.30 0.80
CA TYR A 11 -0.29 -6.57 0.33
C TYR A 11 -1.31 -7.12 1.34
N ASP A 12 -0.97 -7.13 2.63
CA ASP A 12 -1.85 -7.61 3.69
C ASP A 12 -3.09 -6.72 3.87
N ASP A 13 -2.92 -5.40 3.82
CA ASP A 13 -4.03 -4.45 3.92
C ASP A 13 -4.99 -4.59 2.73
N LEU A 14 -4.47 -4.73 1.50
CA LEU A 14 -5.29 -5.03 0.33
C LEU A 14 -6.03 -6.36 0.47
N LYS A 15 -5.38 -7.40 1.00
CA LYS A 15 -6.04 -8.70 1.24
C LYS A 15 -7.20 -8.57 2.24
N LYS A 16 -7.03 -7.77 3.29
CA LYS A 16 -8.09 -7.47 4.28
C LYS A 16 -9.22 -6.62 3.69
N LEU A 17 -8.93 -5.81 2.66
CA LEU A 17 -9.90 -5.04 1.89
C LEU A 17 -10.58 -5.85 0.77
N GLY A 18 -10.40 -7.17 0.72
CA GLY A 18 -11.02 -8.04 -0.29
C GLY A 18 -10.22 -8.18 -1.57
N GLY A 19 -8.94 -7.81 -1.55
CA GLY A 19 -8.02 -7.92 -2.67
C GLY A 19 -8.12 -6.82 -3.71
N CYS A 20 -9.07 -5.88 -3.57
CA CYS A 20 -9.28 -4.79 -4.51
C CYS A 20 -9.80 -3.55 -3.77
N ALA A 21 -9.09 -2.43 -3.87
CA ALA A 21 -9.52 -1.18 -3.26
C ALA A 21 -8.97 0.04 -4.00
N ASN A 22 -9.64 1.18 -3.88
CA ASN A 22 -9.06 2.42 -4.36
C ASN A 22 -7.91 2.87 -3.44
N ILE A 23 -6.97 3.63 -4.00
CA ILE A 23 -5.76 4.08 -3.29
C ILE A 23 -6.11 4.86 -2.00
N VAL A 24 -7.18 5.65 -2.03
CA VAL A 24 -7.60 6.47 -0.88
C VAL A 24 -8.09 5.59 0.27
N ASP A 25 -8.86 4.56 -0.02
CA ASP A 25 -9.38 3.61 0.96
C ASP A 25 -8.28 2.74 1.54
N VAL A 26 -7.29 2.35 0.72
CA VAL A 26 -6.06 1.70 1.20
C VAL A 26 -5.32 2.63 2.16
N CYS A 27 -5.11 3.90 1.81
CA CYS A 27 -4.43 4.85 2.70
C CYS A 27 -5.21 5.10 4.00
N LYS A 28 -6.55 5.18 3.95
CA LYS A 28 -7.40 5.29 5.14
C LYS A 28 -7.29 4.06 6.03
N TYR A 29 -7.31 2.87 5.43
CA TYR A 29 -7.14 1.61 6.15
C TYR A 29 -5.76 1.56 6.82
N MET A 30 -4.71 1.86 6.07
CA MET A 30 -3.34 1.84 6.59
C MET A 30 -3.17 2.84 7.73
N TRP A 31 -3.69 4.06 7.59
CA TRP A 31 -3.71 5.05 8.66
C TRP A 31 -4.42 4.53 9.90
N LYS A 32 -5.64 4.01 9.75
CA LYS A 32 -6.45 3.51 10.87
C LYS A 32 -5.78 2.36 11.62
N HIS A 33 -5.04 1.50 10.93
CA HIS A 33 -4.51 0.26 11.49
C HIS A 33 -3.03 0.31 11.86
N HIS A 34 -2.25 1.23 11.29
CA HIS A 34 -0.80 1.34 11.51
C HIS A 34 -0.37 2.75 11.93
N GLU A 35 -1.30 3.56 12.48
CA GLU A 35 -1.03 4.95 12.90
C GLU A 35 0.19 5.05 13.82
N LYS A 36 0.26 4.17 14.82
CA LYS A 36 1.32 4.19 15.83
C LYS A 36 2.67 3.92 15.18
N GLU A 37 2.76 2.87 14.38
CA GLU A 37 3.96 2.45 13.67
C GLU A 37 4.41 3.48 12.65
N LEU A 38 3.47 4.19 12.02
CA LEU A 38 3.73 5.33 11.14
C LEU A 38 4.28 6.51 11.93
N ARG A 39 3.66 6.90 13.05
CA ARG A 39 4.14 8.00 13.90
C ARG A 39 5.55 7.75 14.42
N ASP A 40 5.85 6.50 14.76
CA ASP A 40 7.16 6.07 15.25
C ASP A 40 8.21 5.87 14.13
N SER A 41 7.84 6.07 12.85
CA SER A 41 8.73 5.82 11.69
C SER A 41 9.66 6.99 11.31
N GLY A 42 9.67 8.07 12.10
CA GLY A 42 10.52 9.24 11.86
C GLY A 42 10.18 9.93 10.55
N ASN A 43 11.16 10.13 9.65
CA ASN A 43 10.94 10.82 8.37
C ASN A 43 9.90 10.13 7.48
N LEU A 44 9.76 8.81 7.58
CA LEU A 44 8.77 8.06 6.81
C LEU A 44 7.34 8.48 7.17
N PHE A 45 7.08 8.96 8.39
CA PHE A 45 5.77 9.48 8.79
C PHE A 45 5.27 10.60 7.87
N TYR A 46 6.19 11.39 7.32
CA TYR A 46 5.86 12.51 6.45
C TYR A 46 5.82 12.13 4.96
N THR A 47 6.35 10.96 4.60
CA THR A 47 6.49 10.54 3.19
C THR A 47 5.77 9.25 2.84
N TRP A 48 5.20 8.54 3.82
CA TRP A 48 4.66 7.18 3.61
C TRP A 48 3.59 7.09 2.52
N GLN A 49 2.79 8.14 2.30
CA GLN A 49 1.79 8.16 1.23
C GLN A 49 2.40 8.19 -0.17
N TYR A 50 3.62 8.72 -0.30
CA TYR A 50 4.40 8.61 -1.52
C TYR A 50 5.11 7.24 -1.58
N ASP A 51 5.72 6.81 -0.48
CA ASP A 51 6.45 5.54 -0.42
C ASP A 51 5.54 4.31 -0.64
N ILE A 52 4.28 4.34 -0.20
CA ILE A 52 3.32 3.25 -0.45
C ILE A 52 3.00 3.10 -1.95
N ARG A 53 3.14 4.16 -2.75
CA ARG A 53 3.00 4.06 -4.22
C ARG A 53 4.20 3.36 -4.86
N TRP A 54 5.38 3.50 -4.26
CA TRP A 54 6.55 2.71 -4.63
C TRP A 54 6.36 1.25 -4.22
N ALA A 55 5.85 0.99 -3.02
CA ALA A 55 5.49 -0.36 -2.57
C ALA A 55 4.52 -1.04 -3.56
N ALA A 56 3.50 -0.32 -4.02
CA ALA A 56 2.59 -0.78 -5.07
C ALA A 56 3.32 -1.10 -6.39
N THR A 57 4.33 -0.33 -6.77
CA THR A 57 5.17 -0.61 -7.95
C THR A 57 5.97 -1.90 -7.78
N GLU A 58 6.54 -2.14 -6.60
CA GLU A 58 7.28 -3.37 -6.30
C GLU A 58 6.37 -4.60 -6.27
N LEU A 59 5.14 -4.49 -5.76
CA LEU A 59 4.16 -5.58 -5.81
C LEU A 59 3.78 -5.97 -7.26
N ARG A 60 3.75 -4.99 -8.19
CA ARG A 60 3.53 -5.28 -9.62
C ARG A 60 4.72 -6.01 -10.24
N LYS A 61 5.94 -5.54 -9.98
CA LYS A 61 7.19 -6.18 -10.46
C LYS A 61 7.29 -7.63 -9.98
N THR A 62 6.87 -7.89 -8.74
CA THR A 62 6.85 -9.23 -8.14
C THR A 62 5.59 -10.04 -8.50
N LYS A 63 4.73 -9.54 -9.40
CA LYS A 63 3.49 -10.19 -9.87
C LYS A 63 2.47 -10.50 -8.76
N LYS A 64 2.54 -9.83 -7.62
CA LYS A 64 1.56 -9.94 -6.51
C LYS A 64 0.36 -9.02 -6.67
N MET A 65 0.48 -7.98 -7.49
CA MET A 65 -0.57 -7.01 -7.78
C MET A 65 -0.70 -6.81 -9.30
N LYS A 66 -1.91 -6.56 -9.79
CA LYS A 66 -2.18 -6.31 -11.21
C LYS A 66 -1.49 -5.04 -11.70
N ASP A 67 -1.08 -5.07 -12.98
CA ASP A 67 -0.49 -3.93 -13.64
C ASP A 67 -1.50 -2.79 -13.81
N THR A 68 -1.00 -1.57 -13.99
CA THR A 68 -1.84 -0.38 -14.17
C THR A 68 -2.70 -0.42 -15.44
N LYS A 69 -2.38 -1.31 -16.38
CA LYS A 69 -3.17 -1.55 -17.60
C LYS A 69 -4.35 -2.49 -17.36
N ASP A 70 -4.24 -3.36 -16.37
CA ASP A 70 -5.22 -4.40 -16.06
C ASP A 70 -6.19 -3.98 -14.95
N SER A 71 -5.85 -2.92 -14.21
CA SER A 71 -6.68 -2.36 -13.13
C SER A 71 -7.17 -0.95 -13.50
N PRO A 72 -8.42 -0.59 -13.16
CA PRO A 72 -8.92 0.77 -13.38
C PRO A 72 -8.06 1.84 -12.68
N ARG A 73 -8.09 3.05 -13.23
CA ARG A 73 -7.31 4.17 -12.70
C ARG A 73 -7.67 4.43 -11.23
N GLY A 74 -6.67 4.41 -10.36
CA GLY A 74 -6.84 4.67 -8.94
C GLY A 74 -7.29 3.46 -8.13
N ILE A 75 -7.41 2.27 -8.75
CA ILE A 75 -7.69 1.00 -8.09
C ILE A 75 -6.42 0.16 -8.03
N TRP A 76 -6.15 -0.40 -6.86
CA TRP A 76 -5.11 -1.39 -6.63
C TRP A 76 -5.77 -2.74 -6.37
N GLU A 77 -5.32 -3.75 -7.09
CA GLU A 77 -5.93 -5.08 -7.09
C GLU A 77 -4.84 -6.15 -7.05
N LEU A 78 -4.95 -7.09 -6.12
CA LEU A 78 -4.07 -8.24 -6.02
C LEU A 78 -4.24 -9.17 -7.23
N LYS A 79 -3.20 -9.94 -7.52
CA LYS A 79 -3.22 -10.94 -8.59
C LYS A 79 -3.69 -12.30 -8.08
#